data_AF-A0A9D8BBL7-F1
#
_entry.id   AF-A0A9D8BBL7-F1
#
_cell.length_a   1.000
_cell.length_b   1.000
_cell.length_c   1.000
_cell.angle_alpha   90.00
_cell.angle_beta   90.00
_cell.angle_gamma   90.00
#
_symmetry.space_group_name_H-M   'P 1'
#
loop_
_entity.id
_entity.type
_entity.pdbx_description
1 polymer ?
#
loop_
_entity_poly.entity_id
_entity_poly.type
_entity_poly.pdbx_seq_one_letter_code
_entity_poly.pdbx_strand_id
1 'polypeptide(L)' 'VVNTSGQVMHISGKPIEGLYAAGNVMAGVTGPGYGGAGGTIGPGMTWGYIAARHAAGEQSRRK' A
#
# COMPACT_ATOMS: atom_id res chain seq x y z
N VAL A 1 -8.83 -1.09 -3.87
CA VAL A 1 -7.97 -2.28 -3.76
C VAL A 1 -6.57 -1.90 -4.20
N VAL A 2 -5.54 -2.34 -3.48
CA VAL A 2 -4.13 -2.11 -3.85
C VAL A 2 -3.40 -3.44 -4.07
N ASN A 3 -2.30 -3.43 -4.81
CA ASN A 3 -1.41 -4.59 -4.94
C ASN A 3 -0.34 -4.63 -3.83
N THR A 4 0.55 -5.64 -3.88
CA THR A 4 1.65 -5.84 -2.91
C THR A 4 2.68 -4.70 -2.89
N SER A 5 2.67 -3.84 -3.90
CA SER A 5 3.54 -2.66 -3.99
C SER A 5 2.83 -1.36 -3.56
N GLY A 6 1.58 -1.44 -3.10
CA GLY A 6 0.80 -0.27 -2.69
C GLY A 6 0.19 0.54 -3.85
N GLN A 7 0.26 0.04 -5.09
CA GLN A 7 -0.37 0.69 -6.24
C GLN A 7 -1.88 0.48 -6.23
N VAL A 8 -2.63 1.52 -6.58
CA VAL A 8 -4.09 1.44 -6.72
C VAL A 8 -4.45 0.62 -7.96
N MET A 9 -5.39 -0.31 -7.81
CA MET A 9 -5.87 -1.16 -8.89
C MET A 9 -7.07 -0.52 -9.59
N HIS A 10 -7.00 -0.41 -10.91
CA HIS A 10 -8.14 -0.07 -11.77
C HIS A 10 -9.15 -1.23 -11.78
N ILE A 11 -10.42 -0.94 -12.08
CA ILE A 11 -11.49 -1.95 -12.19
C ILE A 11 -11.22 -3.02 -13.25
N SER A 12 -10.31 -2.77 -14.19
CA SER A 12 -9.86 -3.72 -15.21
C SER A 12 -8.80 -4.71 -14.70
N GLY A 13 -8.41 -4.63 -13.42
CA GLY A 13 -7.38 -5.49 -12.82
C GLY A 13 -5.94 -5.07 -13.08
N LYS A 14 -5.72 -3.91 -13.72
CA LYS A 14 -4.38 -3.34 -13.92
C LYS A 14 -4.06 -2.27 -12.86
N PRO A 15 -2.81 -2.16 -12.40
CA PRO A 15 -2.41 -1.04 -11.56
C PRO A 15 -2.54 0.27 -12.35
N ILE A 16 -2.96 1.33 -11.66
CA ILE A 16 -2.98 2.69 -12.20
C ILE A 16 -1.58 3.26 -12.01
N GLU A 17 -0.93 3.62 -13.12
CA GLU A 17 0.43 4.14 -13.10
C GLU A 17 0.51 5.45 -12.30
N GLY A 18 1.52 5.55 -11.44
CA GLY A 18 1.75 6.72 -10.58
C GLY A 18 0.79 6.86 -9.39
N LEU A 19 -0.25 6.04 -9.27
CA LEU A 19 -1.23 6.16 -8.19
C LEU A 19 -1.02 5.11 -7.10
N TYR A 20 -0.82 5.58 -5.87
CA TYR A 20 -0.54 4.76 -4.69
C TYR A 20 -1.49 5.09 -3.53
N ALA A 21 -1.69 4.12 -2.65
CA ALA A 21 -2.48 4.28 -1.44
C ALA A 21 -1.81 3.55 -0.28
N ALA A 22 -1.78 4.18 0.90
CA ALA A 22 -1.19 3.63 2.12
C ALA A 22 -1.99 4.05 3.36
N GLY A 23 -2.08 3.17 4.36
CA GLY A 23 -2.85 3.41 5.58
C GLY A 23 -4.35 3.28 5.35
N ASN A 24 -5.18 4.03 6.08
CA ASN A 24 -6.64 3.81 6.10
C ASN A 24 -7.32 3.85 4.72
N VAL A 25 -6.77 4.61 3.76
CA VAL A 25 -7.32 4.75 2.41
C VAL A 25 -7.20 3.47 1.56
N MET A 26 -6.30 2.53 1.89
CA MET A 26 -6.02 1.35 1.06
C MET A 26 -7.00 0.17 1.25
N ALA A 27 -8.08 0.37 2.02
CA ALA A 27 -8.86 -0.64 2.74
C ALA A 27 -8.02 -1.30 3.85
N GLY A 28 -8.52 -1.25 5.09
CA GLY A 28 -7.76 -1.62 6.28
C GLY A 28 -7.17 -3.04 6.20
N VAL A 29 -5.88 -3.16 6.53
CA VAL A 29 -5.15 -4.44 6.50
C VAL A 29 -5.75 -5.47 7.47
N THR A 30 -6.44 -4.99 8.50
CA THR A 30 -7.13 -5.78 9.54
C THR A 30 -8.60 -6.08 9.21
N GLY A 31 -9.06 -5.75 7.99
CA GLY A 31 -10.45 -5.92 7.60
C GLY A 31 -11.39 -5.13 8.52
N PRO A 32 -12.50 -5.73 9.02
CA PRO A 32 -13.44 -5.05 9.92
C PRO A 32 -12.92 -4.85 11.35
N GLY A 33 -11.78 -5.45 11.72
CA GLY A 33 -11.22 -5.38 13.08
C GLY A 33 -10.20 -4.26 13.27
N TYR A 34 -9.99 -3.84 14.51
CA TYR A 34 -8.87 -2.98 14.91
C TYR A 34 -7.86 -3.82 15.71
N GLY A 35 -6.61 -3.89 15.24
CA GLY A 35 -5.56 -4.75 15.80
C GLY A 35 -5.02 -4.35 17.18
N GLY A 36 -5.74 -3.50 17.92
CA GLY A 36 -5.30 -2.91 19.19
C GLY A 36 -4.54 -1.59 19.00
N ALA A 37 -3.99 -1.07 20.10
CA ALA A 37 -3.31 0.23 20.09
C ALA A 37 -2.20 0.28 19.02
N GLY A 38 -2.24 1.30 18.16
CA GLY A 38 -1.30 1.45 17.05
C GLY A 38 -1.65 0.64 15.79
N GLY A 39 -2.77 -0.09 15.78
CA GLY A 39 -3.24 -0.89 14.65
C GLY A 39 -3.49 -0.12 13.36
N THR A 40 -3.59 1.21 13.42
CA THR A 40 -3.61 2.10 12.25
C THR A 40 -2.21 2.62 11.88
N ILE A 41 -1.44 3.04 12.88
CA ILE A 41 -0.17 3.73 12.67
C ILE A 41 0.88 2.78 12.12
N GLY A 42 1.03 1.60 12.72
CA GLY A 42 1.99 0.59 12.28
C GLY A 42 1.80 0.23 10.80
N PRO A 43 0.61 -0.24 10.40
CA PRO A 43 0.33 -0.54 8.99
C PRO A 43 0.45 0.67 8.07
N GLY A 44 0.06 1.86 8.53
CA GLY A 44 0.22 3.09 7.75
C GLY A 44 1.69 3.39 7.43
N MET A 45 2.57 3.29 8.42
CA MET A 45 4.02 3.47 8.21
C MET A 45 4.61 2.37 7.32
N THR A 46 4.26 1.11 7.55
CA THR A 46 4.75 -0.02 6.76
C THR A 46 4.35 0.10 5.28
N TRP A 47 3.08 0.36 5.00
CA TRP A 47 2.62 0.49 3.62
C TRP A 47 3.07 1.79 2.95
N GLY A 48 3.21 2.87 3.71
CA GLY A 48 3.81 4.11 3.20
C GLY A 48 5.25 3.88 2.73
N TYR A 49 6.03 3.12 3.50
CA TYR A 49 7.39 2.74 3.13
C TYR A 49 7.43 1.87 1.85
N ILE A 50 6.59 0.83 1.79
CA ILE A 50 6.51 -0.06 0.60
C ILE A 50 6.16 0.73 -0.65
N ALA A 51 5.09 1.54 -0.59
CA ALA A 51 4.63 2.34 -1.71
C ALA A 51 5.68 3.35 -2.17
N ALA A 52 6.34 4.04 -1.23
CA ALA A 52 7.38 5.02 -1.55
C ALA A 52 8.59 4.39 -2.26
N ARG A 53 9.05 3.22 -1.81
CA ARG A 53 10.17 2.51 -2.46
C ARG A 53 9.85 2.06 -3.88
N HIS A 54 8.63 1.57 -4.09
CA HIS A 54 8.18 1.22 -5.42
C HIS A 54 8.07 2.46 -6.32
N ALA A 55 7.47 3.55 -5.81
CA ALA A 55 7.36 4.82 -6.53
C ALA A 55 8.72 5.43 -6.89
N ALA A 56 9.72 5.26 -6.02
CA ALA A 56 11.10 5.68 -6.26
C ALA A 56 11.88 4.77 -7.23
N GLY A 57 11.28 3.69 -7.75
CA GLY A 57 11.93 2.77 -8.69
C GLY A 57 12.98 1.86 -8.03
N GLU A 58 12.95 1.69 -6.72
CA GLU A 58 13.93 0.83 -6.03
C GLU A 58 13.69 -0.67 -6.28
N GLN A 59 12.46 -1.06 -6.63
CA GLN A 59 12.13 -2.46 -6.91
C GLN A 59 12.74 -2.95 -8.24
N SER A 60 12.92 -2.03 -9.20
CA SER A 60 13.62 -2.25 -10.47
C SER A 60 15.15 -2.39 -10.30
N ARG A 61 15.68 -2.07 -9.12
CA ARG A 61 17.11 -2.00 -8.82
C ARG A 61 17.68 -3.27 -8.18
N ARG A 62 16.83 -4.25 -7.86
CA ARG A 62 17.23 -5.61 -7.46
C ARG A 62 17.61 -6.38 -8.74
N LYS A 63 18.86 -6.24 -9.16
CA LYS A 63 19.51 -7.18 -10.09
C LYS A 63 20.12 -8.34 -9.31
#